data_AF-A0AAW4NT49-F1
#
_entry.id   AF-A0AAW4NT49-F1
#
_cell.length_a   1.000
_cell.length_b   1.000
_cell.length_c   1.000
_cell.angle_alpha   90.00
_cell.angle_beta   90.00
_cell.angle_gamma   90.00
#
_symmetry.space_group_name_H-M   'P 1'
#
loop_
_entity.id
_entity.type
_entity.pdbx_description
1 polymer ?
#
loop_
_entity_poly.entity_id
_entity_poly.type
_entity_poly.pdbx_seq_one_letter_code
_entity_poly.pdbx_strand_id
1 'polypeptide(L)'
;AKGISMDAVYTEAKALLNAGFRYWFNDEEITELYKESEDFQVQTAEMELLLRCFEKPTEDNPHCAYMTTTEILAYLGIYTHQPLTLKRMGEALKRAGFEKVSKRREGCSPVYVYKIRKIHPCPLVNSCSSLM
;
A
#
# COMPACT_ATOMS: atom_id res chain seq x y z
N ALA A 1 -22.17 21.04 21.12
CA ALA A 1 -21.47 21.52 19.91
C ALA A 1 -21.60 23.04 19.86
N LYS A 2 -20.52 23.79 19.60
CA LYS A 2 -20.64 25.23 19.33
C LYS A 2 -21.44 25.40 18.03
N GLY A 3 -22.51 26.18 18.05
CA GLY A 3 -23.26 26.51 16.85
C GLY A 3 -22.41 27.43 15.97
N ILE A 4 -21.83 26.88 14.91
CA ILE A 4 -21.10 27.66 13.92
C ILE A 4 -22.15 28.24 12.97
N SER A 5 -22.24 29.57 12.87
CA SER A 5 -23.10 30.22 11.90
C SER A 5 -22.52 30.04 10.51
N MET A 6 -23.22 29.28 9.66
CA MET A 6 -22.77 29.01 8.30
C MET A 6 -22.71 30.29 7.44
N ASP A 7 -23.60 31.25 7.70
CA ASP A 7 -23.59 32.55 7.03
C ASP A 7 -22.30 33.31 7.30
N ALA A 8 -21.79 33.27 8.54
CA ALA A 8 -20.52 33.88 8.89
C ALA A 8 -19.34 33.22 8.16
N VAL A 9 -19.32 31.88 8.07
CA VAL A 9 -18.30 31.11 7.34
C VAL A 9 -18.27 31.48 5.85
N TYR A 10 -19.44 31.56 5.21
CA TYR A 10 -19.52 31.94 3.80
C TYR A 10 -19.10 33.39 3.56
N THR A 11 -19.41 34.29 4.50
CA THR A 11 -19.02 35.70 4.39
C THR A 11 -17.49 35.84 4.45
N GLU A 12 -16.83 35.13 5.35
CA GLU A 12 -15.37 35.09 5.48
C GLU A 12 -14.69 34.44 4.26
N ALA A 13 -15.20 33.29 3.80
CA ALA A 13 -14.68 32.62 2.61
C ALA A 13 -14.75 33.51 1.36
N LYS A 14 -15.87 34.24 1.18
CA LYS A 14 -16.03 35.21 0.08
C LYS A 14 -15.05 36.37 0.18
N ALA A 15 -14.80 36.87 1.39
CA ALA A 15 -13.81 37.93 1.62
C ALA A 15 -12.39 37.45 1.27
N LEU A 16 -12.01 36.24 1.69
CA LEU A 16 -10.71 35.62 1.38
C LEU A 16 -10.53 35.38 -0.12
N LEU A 17 -11.57 34.89 -0.81
CA LEU A 17 -11.54 34.73 -2.26
C LEU A 17 -11.30 36.06 -2.98
N ASN A 18 -12.02 37.12 -2.58
CA ASN A 18 -11.84 38.46 -3.14
C ASN A 18 -10.45 39.06 -2.83
N ALA A 19 -9.85 38.68 -1.70
CA ALA A 19 -8.50 39.05 -1.32
C ALA A 19 -7.41 38.28 -2.09
N GLY A 20 -7.78 37.38 -3.00
CA GLY A 20 -6.84 36.58 -3.79
C GLY A 20 -6.22 35.41 -3.02
N PHE A 21 -6.86 34.97 -1.94
CA PHE A 21 -6.41 33.81 -1.19
C PHE A 21 -6.46 32.54 -2.06
N ARG A 22 -5.41 31.71 -1.98
CA ARG A 22 -5.30 30.49 -2.79
C ARG A 22 -6.23 29.41 -2.24
N TYR A 23 -7.16 28.94 -3.08
CA TYR A 23 -8.13 27.91 -2.70
C TYR A 23 -7.71 26.48 -3.05
N TRP A 24 -6.57 26.30 -3.71
CA TRP A 24 -6.00 25.00 -4.06
C TRP A 24 -4.71 24.75 -3.29
N PHE A 25 -4.42 23.47 -3.06
CA PHE A 25 -3.20 23.06 -2.39
C PHE A 25 -1.98 23.17 -3.31
N ASN A 26 -0.85 23.56 -2.72
CA ASN A 26 0.48 23.41 -3.30
C ASN A 26 1.02 22.00 -3.09
N ASP A 27 2.09 21.64 -3.81
CA ASP A 27 2.77 20.34 -3.68
C ASP A 27 3.19 20.03 -2.23
N GLU A 28 3.68 21.03 -1.49
CA GLU A 28 4.05 20.90 -0.07
C GLU A 28 2.83 20.54 0.79
N GLU A 29 1.73 21.29 0.65
CA GLU A 29 0.49 21.04 1.39
C GLU A 29 -0.12 19.67 1.04
N ILE A 30 -0.01 19.25 -0.23
CA ILE A 30 -0.42 17.92 -0.68
C ILE A 30 0.43 16.84 0.01
N THR A 31 1.75 17.03 0.10
CA THR A 31 2.63 16.06 0.78
C THR A 31 2.35 15.95 2.28
N GLU A 32 2.10 17.08 2.95
CA GLU A 32 1.68 17.08 4.36
C GLU A 32 0.35 16.35 4.53
N LEU A 33 -0.63 16.65 3.68
CA LEU A 33 -1.93 15.99 3.73
C LEU A 33 -1.83 14.48 3.49
N TYR A 34 -0.97 14.04 2.55
CA TYR A 34 -0.73 12.61 2.35
C TYR A 34 -0.06 11.93 3.54
N LYS A 35 0.86 12.62 4.21
CA LYS A 35 1.54 12.12 5.40
C LYS A 35 0.57 11.97 6.57
N GLU A 36 -0.25 12.99 6.83
CA GLU A 36 -1.28 12.94 7.88
C GLU A 36 -2.38 11.90 7.55
N SER A 37 -2.69 11.71 6.27
CA SER A 37 -3.66 10.71 5.83
C SER A 37 -3.14 9.27 5.91
N GLU A 38 -1.83 9.05 6.04
CA GLU A 38 -1.24 7.71 6.06
C GLU A 38 -1.78 6.88 7.24
N ASP A 39 -1.97 7.53 8.39
CA ASP A 39 -2.49 6.93 9.62
C ASP A 39 -3.96 6.50 9.52
N PHE A 40 -4.73 7.12 8.60
CA PHE A 40 -6.15 6.82 8.39
C PHE A 40 -6.40 5.83 7.25
N GLN A 41 -5.36 5.32 6.60
CA GLN A 41 -5.53 4.34 5.54
C GLN A 41 -5.99 2.98 6.10
N VAL A 42 -7.13 2.51 5.58
CA VAL A 42 -7.70 1.20 5.91
C VAL A 42 -6.67 0.09 5.64
N GLN A 43 -6.47 -0.80 6.63
CA GLN A 43 -5.73 -2.04 6.43
C GLN A 43 -6.48 -2.90 5.41
N THR A 44 -5.85 -3.15 4.27
CA THR A 44 -6.43 -3.99 3.21
C THR A 44 -6.09 -5.45 3.45
N ALA A 45 -6.92 -6.37 2.96
CA ALA A 45 -6.63 -7.80 3.01
C ALA A 45 -5.28 -8.12 2.35
N GLU A 46 -4.92 -7.41 1.28
CA GLU A 46 -3.61 -7.52 0.64
C GLU A 46 -2.45 -7.21 1.61
N MET A 47 -2.58 -6.15 2.42
CA MET A 47 -1.55 -5.78 3.39
C MET A 47 -1.42 -6.82 4.50
N GLU A 48 -2.55 -7.28 5.05
CA GLU A 48 -2.55 -8.28 6.12
C GLU A 48 -1.93 -9.60 5.65
N LEU A 49 -2.32 -10.09 4.47
CA LEU A 49 -1.79 -11.31 3.89
C LEU A 49 -0.31 -11.17 3.52
N LEU A 50 0.10 -10.00 3.01
CA LEU A 50 1.49 -9.70 2.72
C LEU A 50 2.36 -9.81 3.98
N LEU A 51 1.97 -9.12 5.05
CA LEU A 51 2.71 -9.14 6.33
C LEU A 51 2.72 -10.53 6.98
N ARG A 52 1.70 -11.35 6.74
CA ARG A 52 1.59 -12.70 7.32
C ARG A 52 2.37 -13.76 6.56
N CYS A 53 2.56 -13.62 5.24
CA CYS A 53 3.19 -14.66 4.41
C CYS A 53 4.61 -14.32 3.96
N PHE A 54 4.98 -13.04 4.04
CA PHE A 54 6.25 -12.56 3.52
C PHE A 54 6.98 -11.72 4.54
N GLU A 55 8.30 -11.87 4.54
CA GLU A 55 9.22 -11.06 5.32
C GLU A 55 10.10 -10.21 4.42
N LYS A 56 10.55 -9.09 4.97
CA LYS A 56 11.60 -8.31 4.33
C LYS A 56 12.90 -9.12 4.33
N PRO A 57 13.58 -9.21 3.18
CA PRO A 57 14.87 -9.85 3.10
C PRO A 57 15.91 -9.03 3.86
N THR A 58 16.60 -9.66 4.81
CA THR A 58 17.83 -9.12 5.42
C THR A 58 19.02 -9.44 4.53
N GLU A 59 20.02 -8.56 4.48
CA GLU A 59 21.20 -8.66 3.60
C GLU A 59 21.94 -10.01 3.70
N ASP A 60 21.92 -10.66 4.87
CA ASP A 60 22.65 -11.91 5.14
C ASP A 60 21.87 -13.19 4.81
N ASN A 61 20.68 -13.12 4.21
CA ASN A 61 19.78 -14.27 4.14
C ASN A 61 19.71 -14.92 2.74
N PRO A 62 20.15 -16.19 2.57
CA PRO A 62 20.24 -16.83 1.25
C PRO A 62 18.89 -17.22 0.62
N HIS A 63 17.74 -16.99 1.28
CA HIS A 63 16.41 -17.44 0.83
C HIS A 63 15.55 -16.31 0.24
N CYS A 64 16.17 -15.25 -0.25
CA CYS A 64 15.48 -14.13 -0.89
C CYS A 64 15.04 -14.49 -2.31
N ALA A 65 13.74 -14.33 -2.59
CA ALA A 65 13.17 -14.49 -3.92
C ALA A 65 12.90 -13.12 -4.55
N TYR A 66 12.99 -13.05 -5.87
CA TYR A 66 12.55 -11.91 -6.65
C TYR A 66 11.21 -12.26 -7.28
N MET A 67 10.16 -11.54 -6.90
CA MET A 67 8.80 -11.80 -7.40
C MET A 67 8.12 -10.53 -7.87
N THR A 68 7.39 -10.63 -8.96
CA THR A 68 6.47 -9.60 -9.45
C THR A 68 5.22 -9.53 -8.58
N THR A 69 4.50 -8.40 -8.63
CA THR A 69 3.22 -8.26 -7.92
C THR A 69 2.21 -9.34 -8.32
N THR A 70 2.20 -9.75 -9.59
CA THR A 70 1.34 -10.83 -10.10
C THR A 70 1.69 -12.19 -9.52
N GLU A 71 2.99 -12.52 -9.40
CA GLU A 71 3.42 -13.78 -8.78
C GLU A 71 3.10 -13.83 -7.27
N ILE A 72 3.20 -12.69 -6.58
CA ILE A 72 2.82 -12.57 -5.17
C ILE A 72 1.32 -12.82 -5.00
N LEU A 73 0.51 -12.17 -5.84
CA LEU A 73 -0.94 -12.37 -5.85
C LEU A 73 -1.33 -13.80 -6.17
N ALA A 74 -0.72 -14.40 -7.19
CA ALA A 74 -0.98 -15.79 -7.57
C ALA A 74 -0.66 -16.74 -6.41
N TYR A 75 0.44 -16.50 -5.70
CA TYR A 75 0.81 -17.29 -4.53
C TYR A 75 -0.20 -17.15 -3.39
N LEU A 76 -0.61 -15.92 -3.04
CA LEU A 76 -1.61 -15.69 -1.99
C LEU A 76 -2.99 -16.24 -2.37
N GLY A 77 -3.37 -16.16 -3.65
CA GLY A 77 -4.62 -16.67 -4.18
C GLY A 77 -4.79 -18.18 -4.07
N ILE A 78 -3.71 -18.94 -3.86
CA ILE A 78 -3.79 -20.38 -3.55
C ILE A 78 -4.35 -20.61 -2.14
N TYR A 79 -4.12 -19.67 -1.22
CA TYR A 79 -4.45 -19.81 0.20
C TYR A 79 -5.67 -18.98 0.64
N THR A 80 -6.19 -18.09 -0.21
CA THR A 80 -7.32 -17.23 0.12
C THR A 80 -8.35 -17.17 -1.01
N HIS A 81 -9.63 -17.17 -0.64
CA HIS A 81 -10.74 -16.95 -1.56
C HIS A 81 -11.08 -15.46 -1.74
N GLN A 82 -10.47 -14.57 -0.95
CA GLN A 82 -10.68 -13.12 -1.03
C GLN A 82 -10.17 -12.59 -2.38
N PRO A 83 -10.95 -11.77 -3.12
CA PRO A 83 -10.47 -11.14 -4.34
C PRO A 83 -9.38 -10.12 -4.00
N LEU A 84 -8.14 -10.40 -4.41
CA LEU A 84 -7.00 -9.50 -4.25
C LEU A 84 -6.73 -8.74 -5.56
N THR A 85 -6.36 -7.47 -5.46
CA THR A 85 -6.11 -6.60 -6.63
C THR A 85 -4.64 -6.21 -6.78
N LEU A 86 -4.19 -6.07 -8.02
CA LEU A 86 -2.81 -5.67 -8.34
C LEU A 86 -2.47 -4.27 -7.82
N LYS A 87 -3.43 -3.34 -7.85
CA LYS A 87 -3.26 -1.98 -7.33
C LYS A 87 -3.03 -1.99 -5.82
N ARG A 88 -3.94 -2.60 -5.05
CA ARG A 88 -3.84 -2.64 -3.58
C ARG A 88 -2.64 -3.44 -3.10
N MET A 89 -2.28 -4.53 -3.79
CA MET A 89 -1.06 -5.28 -3.46
C MET A 89 0.20 -4.46 -3.75
N GLY A 90 0.24 -3.72 -4.86
CA GLY A 90 1.34 -2.81 -5.16
C GLY A 90 1.48 -1.69 -4.13
N GLU A 91 0.37 -1.11 -3.69
CA GLU A 91 0.32 -0.13 -2.59
C GLU A 91 0.80 -0.74 -1.27
N ALA A 92 0.34 -1.95 -0.93
CA ALA A 92 0.77 -2.68 0.26
C ALA A 92 2.28 -2.97 0.26
N LEU A 93 2.85 -3.41 -0.88
CA LEU A 93 4.28 -3.65 -1.02
C LEU A 93 5.11 -2.37 -0.82
N LYS A 94 4.65 -1.27 -1.41
CA LYS A 94 5.30 0.04 -1.25
C LYS A 94 5.23 0.51 0.20
N ARG A 95 4.05 0.42 0.84
CA ARG A 95 3.84 0.85 2.22
C ARG A 95 4.58 -0.01 3.23
N ALA A 96 4.59 -1.32 3.02
CA ALA A 96 5.39 -2.23 3.82
C ALA A 96 6.89 -1.97 3.63
N GLY A 97 7.34 -1.27 2.59
CA GLY A 97 8.74 -0.91 2.36
C GLY A 97 9.56 -2.07 1.79
N PHE A 98 8.97 -2.87 0.90
CA PHE A 98 9.71 -3.87 0.14
C PHE A 98 10.53 -3.21 -0.97
N GLU A 99 11.74 -3.71 -1.19
CA GLU A 99 12.65 -3.18 -2.20
C GLU A 99 12.19 -3.58 -3.61
N LYS A 100 11.93 -2.59 -4.46
CA LYS A 100 11.57 -2.77 -5.86
C LYS A 100 12.81 -2.65 -6.73
N VAL A 101 13.19 -3.74 -7.39
CA VAL A 101 14.38 -3.85 -8.23
C VAL A 101 13.98 -4.04 -9.69
N SER A 102 14.70 -3.40 -10.61
CA SER A 102 14.58 -3.65 -12.04
C SER A 102 15.50 -4.79 -12.43
N LYS A 103 14.94 -5.91 -12.93
CA LYS A 103 15.71 -7.08 -13.36
C LYS A 103 15.51 -7.31 -14.85
N ARG A 104 16.61 -7.48 -15.57
CA ARG A 104 16.59 -7.89 -16.99
C ARG A 104 16.75 -9.40 -17.05
N ARG A 105 15.87 -10.08 -17.78
CA ARG A 105 16.17 -11.42 -18.32
C ARG A 105 16.90 -11.21 -19.64
N GLU A 106 17.89 -12.04 -19.92
CA GLU A 106 18.77 -11.90 -21.09
C GLU A 106 17.96 -11.61 -22.38
N GLY A 107 18.16 -10.42 -22.95
CA GLY A 107 17.51 -9.97 -24.19
C GLY A 107 16.09 -9.40 -24.07
N CYS A 108 15.44 -9.42 -22.89
CA CYS A 108 14.10 -8.89 -22.70
C CYS A 108 14.06 -7.49 -22.04
N SER A 109 12.91 -6.83 -22.18
CA SER A 109 12.59 -5.60 -21.46
C SER A 109 12.77 -5.77 -19.94
N PRO A 110 13.21 -4.72 -19.23
CA PRO A 110 13.36 -4.77 -17.78
C PRO A 110 12.01 -5.04 -17.11
N VAL A 111 11.99 -5.99 -16.16
CA VAL A 111 10.82 -6.31 -15.34
C VAL A 111 11.08 -5.83 -13.92
N TYR A 112 10.11 -5.12 -13.36
CA TYR A 112 10.16 -4.71 -11.95
C TYR A 112 9.72 -5.85 -11.05
N VAL A 113 10.58 -6.23 -10.11
CA VAL A 113 10.40 -7.31 -9.15
C VAL A 113 10.64 -6.79 -7.73
N TYR A 114 10.03 -7.42 -6.74
CA TYR A 114 10.26 -7.14 -5.34
C TYR A 114 11.16 -8.21 -4.73
N LYS A 115 12.16 -7.78 -3.96
CA LYS A 115 12.99 -8.67 -3.13
C LYS A 115 12.15 -9.05 -1.91
N ILE A 116 11.73 -10.31 -1.81
CA ILE A 116 10.86 -10.80 -0.73
C ILE A 116 11.31 -12.16 -0.23
N ARG A 117 11.07 -12.46 1.05
CA ARG A 117 11.28 -13.78 1.64
C ARG A 117 9.93 -14.43 1.91
N LYS A 118 9.71 -15.65 1.43
CA LYS A 118 8.52 -16.44 1.77
C LYS A 118 8.71 -17.09 3.14
N ILE A 119 7.69 -17.00 3.99
CA ILE A 119 7.65 -17.74 5.25
C ILE A 119 7.20 -19.18 4.93
N HIS A 120 8.05 -20.15 5.29
CA HIS A 120 7.78 -21.58 5.09
C HIS A 120 7.85 -22.32 6.43
N PRO A 121 6.83 -23.16 6.78
CA PRO A 121 5.56 -23.34 6.05
C PRO A 121 4.69 -22.08 6.12
N CYS A 122 3.82 -21.89 5.12
CA CYS A 122 3.00 -20.70 5.00
C CYS A 122 2.01 -20.63 6.17
N PRO A 123 1.97 -19.53 6.95
CA PRO A 123 1.11 -19.45 8.13
C PRO A 123 -0.40 -19.48 7.85
N LEU A 124 -0.80 -19.45 6.58
CA LEU A 124 -2.19 -19.55 6.13
C LEU A 124 -2.71 -21.00 6.06
N VAL A 125 -1.82 -22.01 6.01
CA VAL A 125 -2.20 -23.42 5.86
C VAL A 125 -3.05 -23.91 7.05
N ASN A 126 -2.73 -23.46 8.27
CA ASN A 126 -3.40 -23.91 9.49
C ASN A 126 -4.75 -23.21 9.75
N SER A 127 -5.02 -22.09 9.09
CA SER A 127 -6.29 -21.35 9.24
C SER A 127 -7.42 -21.92 8.39
N CYS A 128 -7.11 -22.72 7.36
CA CYS A 128 -8.10 -23.34 6.50
C CYS A 128 -8.56 -24.73 7.01
N SER A 129 -7.77 -25.38 7.86
CA SER A 129 -8.12 -26.68 8.45
C SER A 129 -9.15 -26.61 9.57
N SER A 130 -9.41 -25.43 10.14
CA SER A 130 -10.40 -25.23 11.21
C SER A 130 -11.80 -24.84 10.71
N LEU A 131 -12.03 -24.86 9.39
CA LEU A 131 -13.30 -24.55 8.74
C LEU A 131 -13.91 -25.75 7.98
N MET A 132 -13.36 -26.96 8.17
CA MET A 132 -14.01 -28.23 7.81
C MET A 132 -14.47 -28.95 9.07
#